data_AF-A0A517PFG7-F1
#
_entry.id   AF-A0A517PFG7-F1
#
_cell.length_a   1.000
_cell.length_b   1.000
_cell.length_c   1.000
_cell.angle_alpha   90.00
_cell.angle_beta   90.00
_cell.angle_gamma   90.00
#
_symmetry.space_group_name_H-M   'P 1'
#
loop_
_entity.id
_entity.type
_entity.pdbx_description
1 polymer ?
#
loop_
_entity_poly.entity_id
_entity_poly.type
_entity_poly.pdbx_seq_one_letter_code
_entity_poly.pdbx_strand_id
1 'polypeptide(L)'
;MPDLSRYADYVVHPRYGRGPRFTPDSWKGVLGFGGARRLVDRPKAVPGTYVKADLGRQTPSVMQEAGYFDQDCRCKDCGRGFLWFAEEQRHWFEDLQFDLGTECLHCVECRQAIQREKELAERYARKAADLDRAGSPDDLLAGAAAGVRLIERGKFGPKANQRVRAALNRLSAEPDFAAAADRLRARLDALQASPGTE
;
A
#
# COMPACT_ATOMS: atom_id res chain seq x y z
N MET A 1 -27.64 17.39 -10.60
CA MET A 1 -26.52 16.43 -10.62
C MET A 1 -25.41 17.01 -9.76
N PRO A 2 -24.79 16.23 -8.86
CA PRO A 2 -23.65 16.72 -8.08
C PRO A 2 -22.49 17.08 -9.00
N ASP A 3 -21.79 18.18 -8.69
CA ASP A 3 -20.61 18.60 -9.46
C ASP A 3 -19.46 17.62 -9.23
N LEU A 4 -19.09 16.91 -10.29
CA LEU A 4 -18.00 15.93 -10.27
C LEU A 4 -16.65 16.53 -10.65
N SER A 5 -16.62 17.80 -11.10
CA SER A 5 -15.40 18.46 -11.54
C SER A 5 -14.35 18.57 -10.43
N ARG A 6 -14.79 18.67 -9.17
CA ARG A 6 -13.91 18.66 -7.99
C ARG A 6 -13.04 17.42 -7.84
N TYR A 7 -13.44 16.30 -8.44
CA TYR A 7 -12.70 15.04 -8.38
C TYR A 7 -11.82 14.81 -9.59
N ALA A 8 -11.75 15.76 -10.53
CA ALA A 8 -11.02 15.60 -11.79
C ALA A 8 -9.55 15.20 -11.57
N ASP A 9 -8.91 15.68 -10.51
CA ASP A 9 -7.49 15.42 -10.21
C ASP A 9 -7.25 14.32 -9.16
N TYR A 10 -8.31 13.61 -8.75
CA TYR A 10 -8.20 12.58 -7.72
C TYR A 10 -7.52 11.32 -8.27
N VAL A 11 -6.85 10.59 -7.39
CA VAL A 11 -6.28 9.28 -7.73
C VAL A 11 -7.40 8.33 -8.14
N VAL A 12 -7.22 7.65 -9.27
CA VAL A 12 -8.20 6.68 -9.78
C VAL A 12 -8.09 5.39 -8.97
N HIS A 13 -9.19 4.98 -8.34
CA HIS A 13 -9.27 3.67 -7.72
C HIS A 13 -9.49 2.59 -8.79
N PRO A 14 -8.69 1.51 -8.82
CA PRO A 14 -8.74 0.51 -9.89
C PRO A 14 -10.10 -0.20 -10.00
N ARG A 15 -10.83 -0.30 -8.89
CA ARG A 15 -12.16 -0.95 -8.86
C ARG A 15 -13.34 0.02 -8.93
N TYR A 16 -13.17 1.24 -8.42
CA TYR A 16 -14.30 2.13 -8.13
C TYR A 16 -14.25 3.42 -8.95
N GLY A 17 -13.15 3.66 -9.67
CA GLY A 17 -12.98 4.86 -10.48
C GLY A 17 -12.51 6.07 -9.66
N ARG A 18 -12.76 7.26 -10.21
CA ARG A 18 -12.26 8.54 -9.67
C ARG A 18 -13.32 9.31 -8.88
N GLY A 19 -14.58 9.21 -9.28
CA GLY A 19 -15.69 9.95 -8.67
C GLY A 19 -16.46 9.13 -7.64
N PRO A 20 -17.30 9.79 -6.82
CA PRO A 20 -18.11 9.11 -5.81
C PRO A 20 -19.13 8.16 -6.42
N ARG A 21 -19.50 7.13 -5.66
CA ARG A 21 -20.47 6.12 -6.05
C ARG A 21 -21.78 6.36 -5.33
N PHE A 22 -22.69 7.03 -6.02
CA PHE A 22 -24.03 7.26 -5.51
C PHE A 22 -24.81 5.96 -5.43
N THR A 23 -25.51 5.78 -4.32
CA THR A 23 -26.29 4.59 -4.02
C THR A 23 -27.77 4.97 -3.86
N PRO A 24 -28.69 4.03 -4.13
CA PRO A 24 -30.11 4.23 -3.84
C PRO A 24 -30.41 4.13 -2.34
N ASP A 25 -29.50 3.54 -1.56
CA ASP A 25 -29.64 3.38 -0.13
C ASP A 25 -29.65 4.73 0.59
N SER A 26 -30.53 4.85 1.57
CA SER A 26 -30.67 6.04 2.38
C SER A 26 -30.28 5.74 3.82
N TRP A 27 -29.43 6.58 4.39
CA TRP A 27 -29.16 6.59 5.82
C TRP A 27 -30.37 7.06 6.64
N LYS A 28 -31.35 7.72 6.00
CA LYS A 28 -32.55 8.23 6.67
C LYS A 28 -33.40 7.04 7.15
N GLY A 29 -33.54 6.91 8.47
CA GLY A 29 -34.24 5.81 9.12
C GLY A 29 -33.33 4.72 9.69
N VAL A 30 -32.02 4.79 9.46
CA VAL A 30 -31.06 3.78 9.96
C VAL A 30 -30.80 3.90 11.47
N LEU A 31 -31.07 5.05 12.10
CA LEU A 31 -30.90 5.22 13.56
C LEU A 31 -31.99 6.12 14.16
N GLY A 32 -32.75 5.56 15.11
CA GLY A 32 -33.53 6.34 16.06
C GLY A 32 -32.60 7.23 16.92
N PHE A 33 -33.00 8.48 17.11
CA PHE A 33 -32.41 9.51 17.98
C PHE A 33 -30.87 9.54 18.12
N GLY A 34 -30.22 10.43 17.38
CA GLY A 34 -28.86 10.93 17.67
C GLY A 34 -27.70 10.20 17.00
N GLY A 35 -27.87 8.94 16.60
CA GLY A 35 -26.81 8.17 15.94
C GLY A 35 -26.53 8.59 14.49
N ALA A 36 -27.56 8.98 13.75
CA ALA A 36 -27.43 9.36 12.34
C ALA A 36 -26.66 10.68 12.12
N ARG A 37 -26.67 11.59 13.10
CA ARG A 37 -26.01 12.90 12.96
C ARG A 37 -24.49 12.78 12.91
N ARG A 38 -23.90 11.83 13.66
CA ARG A 38 -22.45 11.57 13.64
C ARG A 38 -21.95 10.91 12.35
N LEU A 39 -22.80 10.20 11.63
CA LEU A 39 -22.44 9.56 10.36
C LEU A 39 -22.27 10.58 9.23
N VAL A 40 -23.11 11.64 9.22
CA VAL A 40 -23.11 12.66 8.17
C VAL A 40 -22.30 13.92 8.55
N ASP A 41 -22.12 14.20 9.85
CA ASP A 41 -21.21 15.26 10.34
C ASP A 41 -19.73 14.83 10.32
N ARG A 42 -19.38 13.67 9.74
CA ARG A 42 -17.97 13.37 9.46
C ARG A 42 -17.49 14.39 8.41
N PRO A 43 -16.48 15.23 8.70
CA PRO A 43 -16.08 16.35 7.84
C PRO A 43 -15.54 15.95 6.46
N LYS A 44 -15.57 14.66 6.12
CA LYS A 44 -15.08 14.06 4.88
C LYS A 44 -16.13 13.22 4.14
N ALA A 45 -17.32 12.98 4.71
CA ALA A 45 -18.31 12.12 4.09
C ALA A 45 -18.94 12.77 2.84
N VAL A 46 -19.08 12.02 1.76
CA VAL A 46 -19.77 12.45 0.54
C VAL A 46 -21.25 12.07 0.66
N PRO A 47 -22.19 13.04 0.67
CA PRO A 47 -23.61 12.73 0.75
C PRO A 47 -24.10 11.92 -0.46
N GLY A 48 -25.01 10.97 -0.21
CA GLY A 48 -25.65 10.17 -1.26
C GLY A 48 -24.88 8.92 -1.69
N THR A 49 -23.77 8.58 -1.03
CA THR A 49 -22.95 7.38 -1.30
C THR A 49 -23.06 6.36 -0.17
N TYR A 50 -24.20 6.31 0.52
CA TYR A 50 -24.35 5.50 1.73
C TYR A 50 -24.41 4.02 1.38
N VAL A 51 -23.66 3.19 2.10
CA VAL A 51 -23.74 1.73 2.00
C VAL A 51 -24.05 1.18 3.36
N LYS A 52 -25.14 0.41 3.47
CA LYS A 52 -25.53 -0.21 4.73
C LYS A 52 -24.48 -1.24 5.18
N ALA A 53 -24.15 -1.22 6.47
CA ALA A 53 -23.27 -2.21 7.07
C ALA A 53 -24.03 -3.47 7.49
N ASP A 54 -23.32 -4.60 7.50
CA ASP A 54 -23.73 -5.82 8.18
C ASP A 54 -23.09 -5.88 9.57
N LEU A 55 -23.88 -5.53 10.58
CA LEU A 55 -23.41 -5.47 11.98
C LEU A 55 -22.94 -6.82 12.53
N GLY A 56 -23.44 -7.94 11.98
CA GLY A 56 -23.01 -9.28 12.37
C GLY A 56 -21.62 -9.65 11.84
N ARG A 57 -21.12 -8.87 10.88
CA ARG A 57 -19.82 -9.07 10.24
C ARG A 57 -18.77 -8.07 10.72
N GLN A 58 -19.15 -7.04 11.46
CA GLN A 58 -18.18 -6.12 12.05
C GLN A 58 -17.45 -6.77 13.23
N THR A 59 -16.17 -6.45 13.37
CA THR A 59 -15.42 -6.79 14.58
C THR A 59 -16.10 -6.19 15.81
N PRO A 60 -16.18 -6.93 16.94
CA PRO A 60 -16.80 -6.42 18.16
C PRO A 60 -16.20 -5.07 18.59
N SER A 61 -17.06 -4.06 18.74
CA SER A 61 -16.68 -2.71 19.13
C SER A 61 -17.75 -2.14 20.04
N VAL A 62 -17.34 -1.21 20.92
CA VAL A 62 -18.28 -0.45 21.77
C VAL A 62 -19.28 0.32 20.91
N MET A 63 -18.85 0.77 19.72
CA MET A 63 -19.68 1.48 18.76
C MET A 63 -19.55 0.80 17.40
N GLN A 64 -20.65 0.23 16.94
CA GLN A 64 -20.76 -0.31 15.59
C GLN A 64 -21.13 0.80 14.60
N GLU A 65 -20.65 0.68 13.36
CA GLU A 65 -20.95 1.63 12.30
C GLU A 65 -22.20 1.16 11.56
N ALA A 66 -23.29 1.94 11.58
CA ALA A 66 -24.53 1.53 10.92
C ALA A 66 -24.43 1.52 9.37
N GLY A 67 -23.37 2.11 8.82
CA GLY A 67 -23.03 2.05 7.41
C GLY A 67 -21.90 3.02 7.07
N TYR A 68 -21.55 3.07 5.80
CA TYR A 68 -20.35 3.73 5.29
C TYR A 68 -20.71 4.77 4.23
N PHE A 69 -19.84 5.76 4.06
CA PHE A 69 -19.95 6.78 3.02
C PHE A 69 -18.61 6.89 2.31
N ASP A 70 -18.59 7.22 1.02
CA ASP A 70 -17.36 7.63 0.36
C ASP A 70 -16.77 8.80 1.14
N GLN A 71 -15.47 8.74 1.43
CA GLN A 71 -14.78 9.78 2.17
C GLN A 71 -13.79 10.50 1.27
N ASP A 72 -13.82 11.82 1.33
CA ASP A 72 -12.85 12.71 0.69
C ASP A 72 -11.55 12.76 1.52
N CYS A 73 -10.50 12.17 0.97
CA CYS A 73 -9.23 11.97 1.65
C CYS A 73 -8.08 12.64 0.91
N ARG A 74 -7.03 13.01 1.66
CA ARG A 74 -5.75 13.47 1.11
C ARG A 74 -4.65 12.48 1.49
N CYS A 75 -3.89 12.01 0.50
CA CYS A 75 -2.85 11.02 0.73
C CYS A 75 -1.69 11.61 1.52
N LYS A 76 -1.27 10.94 2.60
CA LYS A 76 -0.15 11.37 3.45
C LYS A 76 1.21 11.37 2.74
N ASP A 77 1.40 10.49 1.74
CA ASP A 77 2.69 10.38 1.03
C ASP A 77 2.75 11.30 -0.20
N CYS A 78 1.82 11.15 -1.15
CA CYS A 78 1.87 11.90 -2.41
C CYS A 78 1.08 13.21 -2.39
N GLY A 79 0.34 13.50 -1.31
CA GLY A 79 -0.45 14.71 -1.17
C GLY A 79 -1.69 14.81 -2.07
N ARG A 80 -1.90 13.92 -3.05
CA ARG A 80 -3.05 13.95 -3.95
C ARG A 80 -4.36 13.60 -3.23
N GLY A 81 -5.46 14.18 -3.71
CA GLY A 81 -6.82 13.81 -3.30
C GLY A 81 -7.18 12.39 -3.76
N PHE A 82 -7.94 11.65 -2.96
CA PHE A 82 -8.50 10.36 -3.33
C PHE A 82 -9.79 10.09 -2.54
N LEU A 83 -10.61 9.16 -3.04
CA LEU A 83 -11.80 8.71 -2.34
C LEU A 83 -11.53 7.39 -1.62
N TRP A 84 -11.89 7.33 -0.33
CA TRP A 84 -12.02 6.06 0.37
C TRP A 84 -13.47 5.61 0.27
N PHE A 85 -13.74 4.65 -0.62
CA PHE A 85 -15.10 4.30 -1.00
C PHE A 85 -15.85 3.60 0.13
N ALA A 86 -17.17 3.80 0.21
CA ALA A 86 -18.04 3.13 1.17
C ALA A 86 -17.97 1.59 1.03
N GLU A 87 -17.89 1.08 -0.20
CA GLU A 87 -17.73 -0.35 -0.46
C GLU A 87 -16.32 -0.85 -0.08
N GLU A 88 -15.31 0.00 -0.18
CA GLU A 88 -13.96 -0.32 0.31
C GLU A 88 -13.94 -0.42 1.84
N GLN A 89 -14.58 0.54 2.53
CA GLN A 89 -14.75 0.50 3.99
C GLN A 89 -15.47 -0.77 4.43
N ARG A 90 -16.60 -1.09 3.78
CA ARG A 90 -17.33 -2.33 4.07
C ARG A 90 -16.43 -3.55 3.98
N HIS A 91 -15.64 -3.67 2.92
CA HIS A 91 -14.69 -4.77 2.75
C HIS A 91 -13.63 -4.80 3.86
N TRP A 92 -13.04 -3.64 4.20
CA TRP A 92 -12.01 -3.55 5.25
C TRP A 92 -12.53 -4.01 6.61
N PHE A 93 -13.74 -3.60 6.97
CA PHE A 93 -14.27 -3.83 8.30
C PHE A 93 -15.02 -5.17 8.43
N GLU A 94 -15.70 -5.63 7.38
CA GLU A 94 -16.52 -6.84 7.44
C GLU A 94 -15.81 -8.08 6.90
N ASP A 95 -14.90 -7.93 5.92
CA ASP A 95 -14.19 -9.07 5.34
C ASP A 95 -12.78 -9.19 5.92
N LEU A 96 -12.04 -8.08 5.99
CA LEU A 96 -10.66 -8.07 6.50
C LEU A 96 -10.57 -7.89 8.03
N GLN A 97 -11.69 -7.60 8.71
CA GLN A 97 -11.79 -7.46 10.16
C GLN A 97 -10.83 -6.41 10.74
N PHE A 98 -10.63 -5.30 10.04
CA PHE A 98 -9.91 -4.16 10.60
C PHE A 98 -10.73 -3.47 11.69
N ASP A 99 -10.05 -2.84 12.66
CA ASP A 99 -10.71 -2.06 13.71
C ASP A 99 -11.55 -0.94 13.09
N LEU A 100 -12.80 -0.75 13.54
CA LEU A 100 -13.72 0.27 13.01
C LEU A 100 -13.18 1.72 13.11
N GLY A 101 -12.18 1.96 13.97
CA GLY A 101 -11.47 3.23 14.07
C GLY A 101 -10.34 3.44 13.05
N THR A 102 -10.05 2.45 12.22
CA THR A 102 -8.99 2.52 11.20
C THR A 102 -9.35 3.56 10.15
N GLU A 103 -8.39 4.41 9.78
CA GLU A 103 -8.55 5.40 8.71
C GLU A 103 -7.72 5.05 7.47
N CYS A 104 -8.24 5.39 6.29
CA CYS A 104 -7.45 5.29 5.06
C CYS A 104 -6.59 6.54 4.85
N LEU A 105 -5.30 6.45 5.18
CA LEU A 105 -4.37 7.59 5.14
C LEU A 105 -3.60 7.74 3.82
N HIS A 106 -3.59 6.70 2.99
CA HIS A 106 -2.80 6.65 1.75
C HIS A 106 -3.72 6.31 0.58
N CYS A 107 -3.49 6.89 -0.60
CA CYS A 107 -4.22 6.50 -1.81
C CYS A 107 -3.82 5.08 -2.23
N VAL A 108 -4.62 4.46 -3.12
CA VAL A 108 -4.40 3.06 -3.55
C VAL A 108 -3.01 2.83 -4.15
N GLU A 109 -2.49 3.78 -4.94
CA GLU A 109 -1.17 3.66 -5.55
C GLU A 109 -0.06 3.65 -4.49
N CYS A 110 -0.16 4.53 -3.48
CA CYS A 110 0.78 4.58 -2.35
C CYS A 110 0.66 3.34 -1.46
N ARG A 111 -0.56 2.88 -1.14
CA ARG A 111 -0.77 1.62 -0.39
C ARG A 111 -0.12 0.44 -1.09
N GLN A 112 -0.30 0.32 -2.41
CA GLN A 112 0.34 -0.73 -3.19
C GLN A 112 1.88 -0.57 -3.23
N ALA A 113 2.40 0.65 -3.28
CA ALA A 113 3.84 0.89 -3.23
C ALA A 113 4.45 0.44 -1.90
N ILE A 114 3.80 0.79 -0.77
CA ILE A 114 4.17 0.34 0.58
C ILE A 114 4.13 -1.19 0.65
N GLN A 115 3.05 -1.80 0.18
CA GLN A 115 2.90 -3.25 0.20
C GLN A 115 3.99 -3.95 -0.63
N ARG A 116 4.29 -3.47 -1.85
CA ARG A 116 5.39 -3.98 -2.67
C ARG A 116 6.75 -3.84 -1.99
N GLU A 117 6.97 -2.76 -1.25
CA GLU A 117 8.20 -2.57 -0.48
C GLU A 117 8.30 -3.56 0.69
N LYS A 118 7.21 -3.74 1.44
CA LYS A 118 7.15 -4.72 2.53
C LYS A 118 7.44 -6.13 2.02
N GLU A 119 6.78 -6.55 0.95
CA GLU A 119 7.02 -7.85 0.33
C GLU A 119 8.46 -8.04 -0.14
N LEU A 120 9.06 -6.97 -0.67
CA LEU A 120 10.46 -7.00 -1.11
C LEU A 120 11.41 -7.14 0.10
N ALA A 121 11.15 -6.40 1.17
CA ALA A 121 11.90 -6.50 2.42
C ALA A 121 11.78 -7.90 3.04
N GLU A 122 10.59 -8.48 3.06
CA GLU A 122 10.36 -9.84 3.54
C GLU A 122 11.06 -10.90 2.67
N ARG A 123 11.01 -10.75 1.34
CA ARG A 123 11.75 -11.63 0.41
C ARG A 123 13.24 -11.60 0.70
N TYR A 124 13.81 -10.41 0.89
CA TYR A 124 15.21 -10.27 1.28
C TYR A 124 15.48 -10.90 2.64
N ALA A 125 14.67 -10.61 3.65
CA ALA A 125 14.85 -11.14 5.01
C ALA A 125 14.86 -12.67 5.03
N ARG A 126 13.98 -13.32 4.25
CA ARG A 126 13.96 -14.79 4.11
C ARG A 126 15.25 -15.38 3.54
N LYS A 127 15.96 -14.65 2.69
CA LYS A 127 17.20 -15.09 2.03
C LYS A 127 18.47 -14.52 2.65
N ALA A 128 18.34 -13.61 3.63
CA ALA A 128 19.47 -12.89 4.21
C ALA A 128 20.51 -13.84 4.82
N ALA A 129 20.08 -14.89 5.51
CA ALA A 129 20.98 -15.89 6.09
C ALA A 129 21.72 -16.72 5.03
N ASP A 130 21.16 -16.87 3.84
CA ASP A 130 21.76 -17.63 2.74
C ASP A 130 22.82 -16.79 2.02
N LEU A 131 22.65 -15.45 1.98
CA LEU A 131 23.69 -14.51 1.54
C LEU A 131 24.95 -14.61 2.42
N ASP A 132 24.78 -14.81 3.72
CA ASP A 132 25.88 -14.91 4.68
C ASP A 132 26.57 -16.29 4.64
N ARG A 133 25.78 -17.37 4.55
CA ARG A 133 26.28 -18.76 4.55
C ARG A 133 26.71 -19.29 3.18
N ALA A 134 26.59 -18.47 2.13
CA ALA A 134 26.77 -18.90 0.74
C ALA A 134 25.87 -20.10 0.39
N GLY A 135 24.55 -19.89 0.52
CA GLY A 135 23.54 -20.87 0.11
C GLY A 135 23.57 -21.16 -1.39
N SER A 136 22.53 -21.84 -1.90
CA SER A 136 22.47 -22.20 -3.32
C SER A 136 22.61 -20.96 -4.23
N PRO A 137 23.19 -21.07 -5.43
CA PRO A 137 23.26 -19.96 -6.38
C PRO A 137 21.89 -19.30 -6.64
N ASP A 138 20.81 -20.07 -6.71
CA ASP A 138 19.45 -19.54 -6.84
C ASP A 138 19.01 -18.68 -5.65
N ASP A 139 19.30 -19.14 -4.42
CA ASP A 139 18.98 -18.39 -3.20
C ASP A 139 19.80 -17.10 -3.09
N LEU A 140 21.08 -17.18 -3.46
CA LEU A 140 21.97 -16.03 -3.53
C LEU A 140 21.44 -15.01 -4.55
N LEU A 141 21.02 -15.46 -5.75
CA LEU A 141 20.49 -14.58 -6.78
C LEU A 141 19.19 -13.92 -6.32
N ALA A 142 18.27 -14.70 -5.75
CA ALA A 142 17.00 -14.19 -5.25
C ALA A 142 17.20 -13.14 -4.14
N GLY A 143 18.08 -13.42 -3.17
CA GLY A 143 18.42 -12.51 -2.09
C GLY A 143 19.14 -11.25 -2.58
N ALA A 144 20.13 -11.40 -3.47
CA ALA A 144 20.86 -10.27 -4.05
C ALA A 144 19.94 -9.38 -4.90
N ALA A 145 19.07 -9.96 -5.74
CA ALA A 145 18.12 -9.20 -6.55
C ALA A 145 17.11 -8.41 -5.69
N ALA A 146 16.63 -9.01 -4.60
CA ALA A 146 15.78 -8.31 -3.65
C ALA A 146 16.54 -7.16 -2.95
N GLY A 147 17.80 -7.43 -2.57
CA GLY A 147 18.69 -6.46 -1.95
C GLY A 147 18.98 -5.25 -2.83
N VAL A 148 19.35 -5.45 -4.09
CA VAL A 148 19.59 -4.34 -5.05
C VAL A 148 18.38 -3.42 -5.15
N ARG A 149 17.17 -3.97 -5.25
CA ARG A 149 15.95 -3.16 -5.32
C ARG A 149 15.68 -2.35 -4.04
N LEU A 150 16.07 -2.86 -2.87
CA LEU A 150 15.95 -2.12 -1.60
C LEU A 150 17.00 -1.01 -1.50
N ILE A 151 18.19 -1.24 -2.05
CA ILE A 151 19.28 -0.24 -2.13
C ILE A 151 18.88 0.91 -3.05
N GLU A 152 18.32 0.61 -4.23
CA GLU A 152 17.77 1.62 -5.16
C GLU A 152 16.71 2.53 -4.52
N ARG A 153 16.03 2.05 -3.48
CA ARG A 153 15.00 2.80 -2.74
C ARG A 153 15.54 3.49 -1.49
N GLY A 154 16.86 3.47 -1.27
CA GLY A 154 17.50 4.06 -0.10
C GLY A 154 17.15 3.37 1.23
N LYS A 155 16.67 2.12 1.20
CA LYS A 155 16.21 1.40 2.41
C LYS A 155 17.34 0.68 3.15
N PHE A 156 18.52 0.58 2.54
CA PHE A 156 19.66 -0.14 3.08
C PHE A 156 20.87 0.76 3.30
N GLY A 157 21.54 0.53 4.43
CA GLY A 157 22.82 1.16 4.77
C GLY A 157 24.03 0.37 4.24
N PRO A 158 25.25 0.90 4.46
CA PRO A 158 26.49 0.38 3.86
C PRO A 158 26.74 -1.12 4.09
N LYS A 159 26.40 -1.64 5.27
CA LYS A 159 26.59 -3.07 5.61
C LYS A 159 25.75 -4.00 4.73
N ALA A 160 24.48 -3.65 4.49
CA ALA A 160 23.62 -4.43 3.62
C ALA A 160 24.09 -4.36 2.16
N ASN A 161 24.62 -3.21 1.71
CA ASN A 161 25.20 -3.06 0.38
C ASN A 161 26.43 -3.97 0.20
N GLN A 162 27.32 -4.03 1.19
CA GLN A 162 28.47 -4.93 1.17
C GLN A 162 28.05 -6.40 1.10
N ARG A 163 27.04 -6.80 1.88
CA ARG A 163 26.51 -8.17 1.83
C ARG A 163 25.97 -8.55 0.45
N VAL A 164 25.17 -7.67 -0.16
CA VAL A 164 24.64 -7.88 -1.53
C VAL A 164 25.79 -7.99 -2.54
N ARG A 165 26.80 -7.12 -2.45
CA ARG A 165 27.98 -7.17 -3.33
C ARG A 165 28.78 -8.47 -3.19
N ALA A 166 28.99 -8.93 -1.96
CA ALA A 166 29.67 -10.20 -1.71
C ALA A 166 28.92 -11.38 -2.35
N ALA A 167 27.59 -11.41 -2.25
CA ALA A 167 26.78 -12.43 -2.92
C ALA A 167 26.90 -12.36 -4.45
N LEU A 168 26.84 -11.16 -5.04
CA LEU A 168 27.02 -10.97 -6.48
C LEU A 168 28.41 -11.44 -6.95
N ASN A 169 29.47 -11.19 -6.17
CA ASN A 169 30.82 -11.65 -6.51
C ASN A 169 30.92 -13.17 -6.58
N ARG A 170 30.27 -13.87 -5.64
CA ARG A 170 30.19 -15.34 -5.67
C ARG A 170 29.42 -15.83 -6.88
N LEU A 171 28.26 -15.23 -7.17
CA LEU A 171 27.46 -15.57 -8.35
C LEU A 171 28.17 -15.30 -9.68
N SER A 172 29.09 -14.33 -9.72
CA SER A 172 29.88 -14.05 -10.93
C SER A 172 30.90 -15.14 -11.24
N ALA A 173 31.28 -15.95 -10.25
CA ALA A 173 32.17 -17.09 -10.44
C ALA A 173 31.43 -18.31 -11.03
N GLU A 174 30.09 -18.34 -10.94
CA GLU A 174 29.24 -19.41 -11.48
C GLU A 174 28.81 -19.04 -12.91
N PRO A 175 29.21 -19.82 -13.95
CA PRO A 175 28.96 -19.47 -15.34
C PRO A 175 27.49 -19.21 -15.67
N ASP A 176 26.59 -20.03 -15.11
CA ASP A 176 25.14 -19.95 -15.36
C ASP A 176 24.50 -18.70 -14.74
N PHE A 177 25.15 -18.10 -13.74
CA PHE A 177 24.62 -16.96 -12.98
C PHE A 177 25.36 -15.66 -13.26
N ALA A 178 26.54 -15.70 -13.88
CA ALA A 178 27.41 -14.55 -14.10
C ALA A 178 26.70 -13.38 -14.79
N ALA A 179 26.00 -13.65 -15.89
CA ALA A 179 25.27 -12.60 -16.62
C ALA A 179 24.16 -11.93 -15.78
N ALA A 180 23.51 -12.67 -14.88
CA ALA A 180 22.51 -12.11 -13.98
C ALA A 180 23.16 -11.27 -12.87
N ALA A 181 24.28 -11.76 -12.32
CA ALA A 181 25.05 -11.04 -11.31
C ALA A 181 25.60 -9.71 -11.85
N ASP A 182 26.13 -9.71 -13.08
CA ASP A 182 26.69 -8.51 -13.71
C ASP A 182 25.62 -7.45 -13.98
N ARG A 183 24.42 -7.84 -14.44
CA ARG A 183 23.29 -6.91 -14.57
C ARG A 183 22.91 -6.25 -13.25
N LEU A 184 22.93 -7.01 -12.15
CA LEU A 184 22.61 -6.49 -10.83
C LEU A 184 23.73 -5.58 -10.29
N ARG A 185 25.00 -5.93 -10.57
CA ARG A 185 26.16 -5.11 -10.19
C ARG A 185 26.17 -3.77 -10.92
N ALA A 186 25.93 -3.77 -12.24
CA ALA A 186 25.84 -2.55 -13.04
C ALA A 186 24.80 -1.56 -12.50
N ARG A 187 23.66 -2.06 -11.99
CA ARG A 187 22.64 -1.23 -11.34
C ARG A 187 23.15 -0.59 -10.04
N LEU A 188 23.86 -1.34 -9.20
CA LEU A 188 24.45 -0.78 -7.98
C LEU A 188 25.52 0.27 -8.29
N ASP A 189 26.34 0.04 -9.31
CA ASP A 189 27.42 0.96 -9.65
C ASP A 189 26.87 2.25 -10.25
N ALA A 190 25.78 2.18 -11.03
CA ALA A 190 25.06 3.36 -11.53
C ALA A 190 24.52 4.26 -10.40
N LEU A 191 24.12 3.69 -9.26
CA LEU A 191 23.68 4.46 -8.09
C LEU A 191 24.84 5.21 -7.42
N GLN A 192 26.06 4.65 -7.46
CA GLN A 192 27.25 5.29 -6.90
C GLN A 192 27.83 6.36 -7.83
N ALA A 193 27.64 6.19 -9.14
CA ALA A 193 28.08 7.13 -10.16
C ALA A 193 27.16 8.36 -10.30
N SER A 194 25.93 8.31 -9.76
CA SER A 194 25.03 9.45 -9.71
C SER A 194 25.38 10.32 -8.51
N PRO A 195 25.97 11.52 -8.68
CA PRO A 195 26.18 12.44 -7.56
C PRO A 195 24.80 12.81 -7.01
N GLY A 196 24.64 12.78 -5.69
CA GLY A 196 23.39 13.19 -5.06
C GLY A 196 23.04 14.61 -5.49
N THR A 197 21.99 14.77 -6.29
CA THR A 197 21.26 16.04 -6.38
C THR A 197 20.57 16.23 -5.04
N GLU A 198 21.13 17.15 -4.26
CA GLU A 198 20.53 17.77 -3.07
C GLU A 198 19.15 18.37 -3.37
#